data_AF-A0AAW0WNC5-F1
#
_entry.id   AF-A0AAW0WNC5-F1
#
_cell.length_a   1.000
_cell.length_b   1.000
_cell.length_c   1.000
_cell.angle_alpha   90.00
_cell.angle_beta   90.00
_cell.angle_gamma   90.00
#
_symmetry.space_group_name_H-M   'P 1'
#
loop_
_entity.id
_entity.type
_entity.pdbx_description
1 polymer ?
#
loop_
_entity_poly.entity_id
_entity_poly.type
_entity_poly.pdbx_seq_one_letter_code
_entity_poly.pdbx_strand_id
1 'polypeptide(L)'
;VEPLQLCVDVGCGSGQNTNMYTNYFQQVIGVDVSQEQVQLATKSCTHHNVIFNARDEKFTVETDSTLDDFLGYISSWSAFIKLRDIEGEAAASRFISESKQKLTDVMGIPDERVVLRRRYKYFLRMWRNPAA
;
A
#
# COMPACT_ATOMS: atom_id res chain seq x y z
N VAL A 1 37.09 -0.34 6.12
CA VAL A 1 36.07 0.70 6.31
C VAL A 1 35.13 0.18 7.39
N GLU A 2 34.82 0.97 8.40
CA GLU A 2 33.86 0.54 9.43
C GLU A 2 32.45 0.40 8.83
N PRO A 3 31.67 -0.61 9.24
CA PRO A 3 30.31 -0.79 8.74
C PRO A 3 29.39 0.34 9.21
N LEU A 4 28.52 0.79 8.30
CA LEU A 4 27.47 1.77 8.57
C LEU A 4 26.49 1.22 9.61
N GLN A 5 25.72 2.08 10.28
CA GLN A 5 24.94 1.63 11.44
C GLN A 5 23.73 0.77 11.07
N LEU A 6 22.86 1.24 10.17
CA LEU A 6 21.59 0.58 9.86
C LEU A 6 21.25 0.66 8.38
N CYS A 7 20.84 -0.46 7.80
CA CYS A 7 20.19 -0.55 6.49
C CYS A 7 18.74 -1.01 6.66
N VAL A 8 17.83 -0.39 5.92
CA VAL A 8 16.43 -0.79 5.83
C VAL A 8 16.11 -1.12 4.37
N ASP A 9 15.76 -2.37 4.10
CA ASP A 9 15.43 -2.90 2.78
C ASP A 9 13.91 -3.07 2.66
N VAL A 10 13.26 -2.17 1.91
CA VAL A 10 11.79 -2.08 1.80
C VAL A 10 11.32 -2.77 0.51
N GLY A 11 10.51 -3.82 0.66
CA GLY A 11 10.20 -4.76 -0.42
C GLY A 11 11.28 -5.82 -0.56
N CYS A 12 11.77 -6.36 0.56
CA CYS A 12 12.94 -7.24 0.58
C CYS A 12 12.67 -8.63 -0.04
N GLY A 13 11.42 -8.99 -0.28
CA GLY A 13 11.02 -10.31 -0.75
C GLY A 13 11.61 -11.42 0.12
N SER A 14 12.22 -12.41 -0.53
CA SER A 14 12.90 -13.55 0.12
C SER A 14 14.31 -13.23 0.64
N GLY A 15 14.70 -11.95 0.71
CA GLY A 15 15.94 -11.50 1.35
C GLY A 15 17.19 -11.58 0.47
N GLN A 16 17.04 -11.72 -0.85
CA GLN A 16 18.15 -11.85 -1.81
C GLN A 16 19.14 -10.67 -1.68
N ASN A 17 18.62 -9.44 -1.67
CA ASN A 17 19.44 -8.24 -1.53
C ASN A 17 19.82 -7.98 -0.07
N THR A 18 18.90 -8.25 0.87
CA THR A 18 19.13 -8.06 2.31
C THR A 18 20.41 -8.76 2.79
N ASN A 19 20.68 -9.97 2.31
CA ASN A 19 21.88 -10.71 2.65
C ASN A 19 23.17 -10.04 2.13
N MET A 20 23.13 -9.37 0.97
CA MET A 20 24.29 -8.66 0.43
C MET A 20 24.69 -7.45 1.30
N TYR A 21 23.73 -6.84 1.98
CA TYR A 21 23.99 -5.67 2.84
C TYR A 21 24.68 -6.03 4.17
N THR A 22 24.68 -7.29 4.57
CA THR A 22 25.19 -7.76 5.88
C THR A 22 26.64 -7.39 6.17
N ASN A 23 27.48 -7.30 5.13
CA ASN A 23 28.90 -6.97 5.27
C ASN A 23 29.18 -5.47 5.39
N TYR A 24 28.20 -4.62 5.07
CA TYR A 24 28.36 -3.17 5.01
C TYR A 24 27.69 -2.45 6.18
N PHE A 25 26.82 -3.15 6.93
CA PHE A 25 26.01 -2.56 8.00
C PHE A 25 26.05 -3.38 9.30
N GLN A 26 26.04 -2.70 10.44
CA GLN A 26 25.95 -3.32 11.76
C GLN A 26 24.60 -3.99 11.97
N GLN A 27 23.53 -3.48 11.34
CA GLN A 27 22.21 -4.09 11.32
C GLN A 27 21.54 -3.88 9.96
N VAL A 28 20.86 -4.93 9.48
CA VAL A 28 20.01 -4.87 8.29
C VAL A 28 18.60 -5.31 8.67
N ILE A 29 17.61 -4.51 8.29
CA ILE A 29 16.19 -4.82 8.51
C ILE A 29 15.53 -4.98 7.15
N GLY A 30 15.15 -6.22 6.80
CA GLY A 30 14.34 -6.52 5.62
C GLY A 30 12.85 -6.41 5.95
N VAL A 31 12.08 -5.77 5.09
CA VAL A 31 10.64 -5.64 5.24
C VAL A 31 9.93 -6.01 3.95
N ASP A 32 8.91 -6.87 4.05
CA ASP A 32 8.03 -7.17 2.93
C ASP A 32 6.54 -7.22 3.37
N VAL A 33 5.65 -7.01 2.41
CA VAL A 33 4.19 -7.15 2.60
C VAL A 33 3.78 -8.62 2.72
N SER A 34 4.45 -9.52 1.99
CA SER A 34 4.12 -10.94 2.01
C SER A 34 4.75 -11.61 3.24
N GLN A 35 3.90 -12.19 4.09
CA GLN A 35 4.36 -12.99 5.22
C GLN A 35 5.13 -14.22 4.74
N GLU A 36 4.73 -14.81 3.63
CA GLU A 36 5.38 -15.97 3.02
C GLU A 36 6.80 -15.63 2.58
N GLN A 37 6.99 -14.47 1.91
CA GLN A 37 8.32 -13.98 1.52
C GLN A 37 9.21 -13.74 2.75
N VAL A 38 8.69 -13.08 3.78
CA VAL A 38 9.41 -12.84 5.04
C VAL A 38 9.79 -14.15 5.74
N GLN A 39 8.89 -15.14 5.76
CA GLN A 39 9.18 -16.45 6.34
C GLN A 39 10.28 -17.19 5.57
N LEU A 40 10.24 -17.14 4.24
CA LEU A 40 11.30 -17.70 3.40
C LEU A 40 12.63 -17.00 3.68
N ALA A 41 12.64 -15.67 3.70
CA ALA A 41 13.82 -14.87 4.00
C ALA A 41 14.41 -15.22 5.37
N THR A 42 13.55 -15.30 6.39
CA THR A 42 13.95 -15.65 7.76
C THR A 42 14.55 -17.06 7.83
N LYS A 43 13.94 -18.04 7.15
CA LYS A 43 14.44 -19.43 7.12
C LYS A 43 15.77 -19.57 6.40
N SER A 44 15.99 -18.79 5.34
CA SER A 44 17.20 -18.87 4.52
C SER A 44 18.35 -18.01 5.02
N CYS A 45 18.10 -17.08 5.95
CA CYS A 45 19.12 -16.18 6.46
C CYS A 45 19.96 -16.85 7.56
N THR A 46 21.28 -16.76 7.41
CA THR A 46 22.27 -17.25 8.39
C THR A 46 22.99 -16.12 9.12
N HIS A 47 22.65 -14.86 8.80
CA HIS A 47 23.30 -13.68 9.35
C HIS A 47 22.60 -13.22 10.63
N HIS A 48 23.36 -13.06 11.72
CA HIS A 48 22.85 -12.65 13.02
C HIS A 48 22.50 -11.15 13.08
N ASN A 49 23.04 -10.34 12.18
CA ASN A 49 22.78 -8.90 12.09
C ASN A 49 21.58 -8.56 11.18
N VAL A 50 20.75 -9.54 10.82
CA VAL A 50 19.58 -9.35 9.96
C VAL A 50 18.30 -9.66 10.71
N ILE A 51 17.30 -8.80 10.52
CA ILE A 51 15.94 -9.02 11.02
C ILE A 51 14.96 -8.85 9.85
N PHE A 52 14.03 -9.78 9.68
CA PHE A 52 12.95 -9.65 8.72
C PHE A 52 11.62 -9.38 9.40
N ASN A 53 10.87 -8.39 8.91
CA ASN A 53 9.59 -8.00 9.47
C ASN A 53 8.49 -7.99 8.39
N ALA A 54 7.41 -8.73 8.64
CA ALA A 54 6.19 -8.60 7.85
C ALA A 54 5.53 -7.24 8.09
N ARG A 55 4.84 -6.73 7.05
CA ARG A 55 4.03 -5.51 7.13
C ARG A 55 2.91 -5.66 8.16
N ASP A 56 2.77 -4.65 9.02
CA ASP A 56 1.60 -4.56 9.89
C ASP A 56 0.44 -3.97 9.07
N GLU A 57 -0.62 -4.76 8.94
CA GLU A 57 -1.84 -4.47 8.17
C GLU A 57 -3.01 -4.03 9.05
N LYS A 58 -2.79 -3.88 10.36
CA LYS A 58 -3.88 -3.66 11.33
C LYS A 58 -4.34 -2.20 11.38
N PHE A 59 -3.49 -1.26 10.96
CA PHE A 59 -3.83 0.15 11.02
C PHE A 59 -4.85 0.49 9.94
N THR A 60 -6.01 1.00 10.35
CA THR A 60 -7.09 1.37 9.46
C THR A 60 -7.59 2.77 9.79
N VAL A 61 -8.00 3.49 8.76
CA VAL A 61 -8.64 4.80 8.89
C VAL A 61 -10.03 4.71 8.27
N GLU A 62 -11.02 5.19 8.99
CA GLU A 62 -12.39 5.29 8.50
C GLU A 62 -12.71 6.74 8.15
N THR A 63 -13.44 6.91 7.05
CA THR A 63 -13.93 8.20 6.60
C THR A 63 -15.34 8.03 6.07
N ASP A 64 -16.20 8.94 6.49
CA ASP A 64 -17.58 9.02 6.01
C ASP A 64 -17.59 9.95 4.79
N SER A 65 -18.29 9.55 3.72
CA SER A 65 -18.40 10.32 2.49
C SER A 65 -19.72 10.06 1.77
N THR A 66 -20.18 10.97 0.92
CA THR A 66 -21.33 10.68 0.04
C THR A 66 -20.94 9.75 -1.11
N LEU A 67 -21.94 9.30 -1.90
CA LEU A 67 -21.67 8.56 -3.13
C LEU A 67 -20.91 9.44 -4.15
N ASP A 68 -21.29 10.70 -4.27
CA ASP A 68 -20.63 11.64 -5.19
C ASP A 68 -19.17 11.90 -4.79
N ASP A 69 -18.87 12.05 -3.50
CA ASP A 69 -17.50 12.16 -3.01
C ASP A 69 -16.66 10.91 -3.35
N PHE A 70 -17.28 9.73 -3.27
CA PHE A 70 -16.62 8.47 -3.61
C PHE A 70 -16.33 8.37 -5.12
N LEU A 71 -17.28 8.76 -5.96
CA LEU A 71 -17.09 8.82 -7.41
C LEU A 71 -16.02 9.85 -7.79
N GLY A 72 -16.02 11.02 -7.13
CA GLY A 72 -14.95 12.02 -7.28
C GLY A 72 -13.57 11.48 -6.92
N TYR A 73 -13.47 10.68 -5.85
CA TYR A 73 -12.23 9.97 -5.50
C TYR A 73 -11.82 8.95 -6.58
N ILE A 74 -12.77 8.20 -7.15
CA ILE A 74 -12.48 7.28 -8.28
C ILE A 74 -11.92 8.06 -9.48
N SER A 75 -12.44 9.25 -9.76
CA SER A 75 -11.95 10.10 -10.84
C SER A 75 -10.51 10.57 -10.67
N SER A 76 -9.93 10.49 -9.45
CA SER A 76 -8.51 10.79 -9.21
C SER A 76 -7.59 9.56 -9.37
N TRP A 77 -8.13 8.37 -9.63
CA TRP A 77 -7.31 7.16 -9.78
C TRP A 77 -6.51 7.20 -11.08
N SER A 78 -5.24 6.81 -11.03
CA SER A 78 -4.37 6.76 -12.23
C SER A 78 -4.95 5.88 -13.34
N ALA A 79 -5.64 4.79 -13.00
CA ALA A 79 -6.34 3.94 -13.95
C ALA A 79 -7.49 4.67 -14.65
N PHE A 80 -8.25 5.50 -13.92
CA PHE A 80 -9.33 6.31 -14.48
C PHE A 80 -8.78 7.45 -15.35
N ILE A 81 -7.72 8.13 -14.91
CA ILE A 81 -7.02 9.14 -15.71
C ILE A 81 -6.56 8.50 -17.02
N LYS A 82 -5.96 7.31 -16.97
CA LYS A 82 -5.52 6.57 -18.15
C LYS A 82 -6.70 6.18 -19.06
N LEU A 83 -7.82 5.75 -18.50
CA LEU A 83 -9.05 5.48 -19.27
C LEU A 83 -9.49 6.74 -20.03
N ARG A 84 -9.55 7.89 -19.35
CA ARG A 84 -9.91 9.17 -19.97
C ARG A 84 -8.91 9.58 -21.06
N ASP A 85 -7.62 9.40 -20.83
CA ASP A 85 -6.59 9.80 -21.78
C ASP A 85 -6.60 8.93 -23.05
N ILE A 86 -6.94 7.63 -22.93
CA ILE A 86 -6.96 6.69 -24.05
C ILE A 86 -8.32 6.70 -24.78
N GLU A 87 -9.43 6.72 -24.05
CA GLU A 87 -10.79 6.56 -24.60
C GLU A 87 -11.59 7.87 -24.67
N GLY A 88 -11.08 8.95 -24.09
CA GLY A 88 -11.68 10.28 -24.11
C GLY A 88 -12.70 10.54 -22.99
N GLU A 89 -13.14 11.80 -22.91
CA GLU A 89 -14.02 12.29 -21.84
C GLU A 89 -15.39 11.62 -21.83
N ALA A 90 -15.94 11.30 -23.01
CA ALA A 90 -17.24 10.64 -23.11
C ALA A 90 -17.23 9.23 -22.49
N ALA A 91 -16.16 8.46 -22.72
CA ALA A 91 -16.00 7.13 -22.13
C ALA A 91 -15.82 7.21 -20.60
N ALA A 92 -15.03 8.17 -20.13
CA ALA A 92 -14.82 8.43 -18.70
C ALA A 92 -16.12 8.84 -17.99
N SER A 93 -16.88 9.77 -18.58
CA SER A 93 -18.18 10.22 -18.06
C SER A 93 -19.21 9.09 -18.02
N ARG A 94 -19.23 8.24 -19.06
CA ARG A 94 -20.09 7.04 -19.08
C ARG A 94 -19.70 6.06 -17.96
N PHE A 95 -18.41 5.80 -17.76
CA PHE A 95 -17.94 4.94 -16.68
C PHE A 95 -18.41 5.41 -15.31
N ILE A 96 -18.30 6.71 -15.02
CA ILE A 96 -18.76 7.28 -13.74
C ILE A 96 -20.28 7.13 -13.60
N SER A 97 -21.03 7.45 -14.66
CA SER A 97 -22.50 7.35 -14.64
C SER A 97 -22.98 5.92 -14.43
N GLU A 98 -22.40 4.95 -15.13
CA GLU A 98 -22.70 3.53 -14.95
C GLU A 98 -22.30 3.02 -13.56
N SER A 99 -21.17 3.48 -13.03
CA SER A 99 -20.71 3.11 -11.69
C SER A 99 -21.65 3.66 -10.62
N LYS A 100 -22.11 4.91 -10.79
CA LYS A 100 -23.10 5.54 -9.91
C LYS A 100 -24.38 4.72 -9.86
N GLN A 101 -24.95 4.40 -11.01
CA GLN A 101 -26.17 3.58 -11.09
C GLN A 101 -25.99 2.22 -10.40
N LYS A 102 -24.92 1.49 -10.73
CA LYS A 102 -24.65 0.18 -10.12
C LYS A 102 -24.51 0.25 -8.61
N LEU A 103 -23.83 1.27 -8.09
CA LEU A 103 -23.65 1.45 -6.65
C LEU A 103 -24.97 1.80 -5.97
N THR A 104 -25.78 2.70 -6.55
CA THR A 104 -27.13 3.02 -6.06
C THR A 104 -28.03 1.78 -6.01
N ASP A 105 -28.01 0.96 -7.08
CA ASP A 105 -28.78 -0.28 -7.15
C ASP A 105 -28.39 -1.27 -6.04
N VAL A 106 -27.08 -1.44 -5.79
CA VAL A 106 -26.56 -2.33 -4.74
C VAL A 106 -26.92 -1.83 -3.35
N MET A 107 -26.91 -0.52 -3.13
CA MET A 107 -27.30 0.06 -1.84
C MET A 107 -28.79 -0.07 -1.56
N GLY A 108 -29.62 -0.14 -2.60
CA GLY A 108 -31.08 -0.17 -2.47
C GLY A 108 -31.67 1.12 -1.90
N ILE A 109 -30.91 2.22 -1.92
CA ILE A 109 -31.32 3.53 -1.41
C ILE A 109 -31.22 4.54 -2.57
N PRO A 110 -32.30 5.24 -2.93
CA PRO A 110 -32.30 6.17 -4.06
C PRO A 110 -31.64 7.51 -3.76
N ASP A 111 -31.27 7.78 -2.51
CA ASP A 111 -30.64 9.04 -2.09
C ASP A 111 -29.11 8.98 -2.25
N GLU A 112 -28.57 9.89 -3.05
CA GLU A 112 -27.13 10.00 -3.32
C GLU A 112 -26.35 10.63 -2.14
N ARG A 113 -27.07 11.24 -1.18
CA ARG A 113 -26.51 11.79 0.07
C ARG A 113 -26.29 10.74 1.15
N VAL A 114 -26.52 9.46 0.84
CA VAL A 114 -26.22 8.37 1.75
C VAL A 114 -24.76 8.45 2.18
N VAL A 115 -24.56 8.38 3.49
CA VAL A 115 -23.23 8.36 4.08
C VAL A 115 -22.64 6.97 3.93
N LEU A 116 -21.61 6.88 3.11
CA LEU A 116 -20.76 5.71 2.92
C LEU A 116 -19.60 5.78 3.90
N ARG A 117 -19.53 4.79 4.80
CA ARG A 117 -18.35 4.59 5.64
C ARG A 117 -17.30 3.80 4.88
N ARG A 118 -16.23 4.47 4.47
CA ARG A 118 -15.08 3.85 3.79
C ARG A 118 -13.99 3.54 4.81
N ARG A 119 -13.47 2.32 4.77
CA ARG A 119 -12.33 1.89 5.61
C ARG A 119 -11.13 1.61 4.71
N TYR A 120 -10.05 2.33 4.95
CA TYR A 120 -8.78 2.15 4.26
C TYR A 120 -7.77 1.50 5.20
N LYS A 121 -7.06 0.49 4.70
CA LYS A 121 -5.90 -0.08 5.38
C LYS A 121 -4.66 0.74 5.05
N TYR A 122 -3.96 1.15 6.09
CA TYR A 122 -2.70 1.85 5.98
C TYR A 122 -1.63 1.01 6.65
N PHE A 123 -0.41 1.14 6.15
CA PHE A 123 0.78 0.66 6.85
C PHE A 123 1.67 1.86 7.09
N LEU A 124 2.29 1.89 8.26
CA LEU A 124 3.24 2.92 8.61
C LEU A 124 4.56 2.26 8.99
N ARG A 125 5.65 2.80 8.43
CA ARG A 125 7.00 2.40 8.77
C ARG A 125 7.79 3.64 9.15
N MET A 126 8.31 3.65 10.38
CA MET A 126 9.06 4.76 10.94
C MET A 126 10.37 4.22 11.51
N TRP A 127 11.43 4.99 11.31
CA TRP A 127 12.74 4.70 11.89
C TRP A 127 13.35 6.00 12.38
N ARG A 128 14.19 5.90 13.42
CA ARG A 128 15.02 7.01 13.86
C ARG A 128 16.29 7.02 13.01
N ASN A 129 16.62 8.17 12.42
CA ASN A 129 17.91 8.33 11.77
C ASN A 129 19.02 8.12 12.82
N PRO A 130 19.92 7.15 12.64
CA PRO A 130 20.93 6.86 13.64
C PRO A 130 21.96 7.98 13.83
N ALA A 131 22.08 8.90 12.85
CA ALA A 131 23.00 10.02 12.90
C ALA A 131 22.48 11.26 13.66
N ALA A 132 21.35 11.16 14.39
CA ALA A 132 20.67 12.27 15.08
C ALA A 132 20.39 12.00 16.58
#